data_AF-A0A815S4L1-F1
#
_entry.id   AF-A0A815S4L1-F1
#
_cell.length_a   1.000
_cell.length_b   1.000
_cell.length_c   1.000
_cell.angle_alpha   90.00
_cell.angle_beta   90.00
_cell.angle_gamma   90.00
#
_symmetry.space_group_name_H-M   'P 1'
#
loop_
_entity.id
_entity.type
_entity.pdbx_description
1 polymer ?
#
loop_
_entity_poly.entity_id
_entity_poly.type
_entity_poly.pdbx_seq_one_letter_code
_entity_poly.pdbx_strand_id
1 'polypeptide(L)' 'MATSGEDEYFAQRVLRLTDIPKEPMDFLMPISGYEKMPIVSLEEAVEPLVSILPTVKSYARAAKKKM' A
#
# COMPACT_ATOMS: atom_id res chain seq x y z
N MET A 1 20.25 2.69 28.72
CA MET A 1 19.06 3.46 28.32
C MET A 1 18.83 3.19 26.84
N ALA A 2 17.73 2.54 26.49
CA ALA A 2 17.41 2.15 25.12
C ALA A 2 16.04 2.73 24.75
N THR A 3 16.00 4.01 24.37
CA THR A 3 14.78 4.68 23.86
C THR A 3 14.76 4.78 22.34
N SER A 4 15.81 4.30 21.65
CA SER A 4 16.01 4.51 20.22
C SER A 4 14.91 3.93 19.32
N GLY A 5 14.15 2.94 19.80
CA GLY A 5 13.06 2.35 19.04
C GLY A 5 11.77 3.18 19.08
N GLU A 6 11.38 3.66 20.26
CA GLU A 6 10.10 4.37 20.44
C GLU A 6 10.09 5.73 19.73
N ASP A 7 11.24 6.40 19.72
CA ASP A 7 11.44 7.67 19.03
C ASP A 7 11.33 7.53 17.50
N GLU A 8 11.87 6.44 16.91
CA GLU A 8 11.74 6.15 15.48
C GLU A 8 10.30 5.80 15.06
N TYR A 9 9.60 5.00 15.87
CA TYR A 9 8.19 4.68 15.63
C TYR A 9 7.30 5.93 15.70
N PHE A 10 7.55 6.81 16.67
CA PHE A 10 6.83 8.07 16.79
C PHE A 10 7.13 9.01 15.62
N ALA A 11 8.39 9.16 15.23
CA ALA A 11 8.79 9.97 14.08
C ALA A 11 8.17 9.47 12.77
N GLN A 12 8.15 8.15 12.52
CA GLN A 12 7.48 7.56 11.35
C GLN A 12 5.96 7.78 11.36
N ARG A 13 5.32 7.73 12.54
CA ARG A 13 3.88 7.95 12.67
C ARG A 13 3.51 9.41 12.42
N VAL A 14 4.32 10.34 12.91
CA VAL A 14 4.17 11.78 12.65
C VAL A 14 4.33 12.06 11.16
N LEU A 15 5.36 11.52 10.50
CA LEU A 15 5.58 11.69 9.05
C LEU A 15 4.37 11.27 8.20
N ARG A 16 3.77 10.11 8.50
CA ARG A 16 2.56 9.62 7.79
C ARG A 16 1.34 10.54 7.94
N LEU A 17 1.22 11.24 9.07
CA LEU A 17 0.14 12.19 9.32
C LEU A 17 0.44 13.57 8.72
N THR A 18 1.71 13.96 8.64
CA THR A 18 2.14 15.28 8.16
C THR A 18 2.43 15.36 6.66
N ASP A 19 2.42 14.24 5.94
CA ASP A 19 2.54 14.24 4.47
C ASP A 19 1.19 14.42 3.76
N ILE A 20 0.07 14.37 4.49
CA ILE A 20 -1.29 14.71 3.99
C ILE A 20 -1.35 16.08 3.29
N PRO A 21 -0.71 17.17 3.79
CA PRO A 21 -0.73 18.47 3.10
C PRO A 21 -0.01 18.48 1.75
N LYS A 22 0.86 17.49 1.48
CA LYS A 22 1.54 17.33 0.19
C LYS A 22 0.81 16.33 -0.72
N GLU A 23 -0.15 15.58 -0.19
CA GLU A 23 -0.98 14.75 -1.05
C GLU A 23 -1.86 15.66 -1.89
N PRO A 24 -1.91 15.44 -3.21
CA PRO A 24 -2.83 16.18 -4.05
C PRO A 24 -4.25 15.93 -3.54
N MET A 25 -4.94 17.00 -3.16
CA MET A 25 -6.35 16.99 -2.72
C MET A 25 -7.29 16.77 -3.92
N ASP A 26 -6.90 15.88 -4.82
CA ASP A 26 -7.64 15.54 -6.00
C ASP A 26 -8.74 14.55 -5.59
N PHE A 27 -9.98 14.94 -5.82
CA PHE A 27 -11.09 14.00 -5.74
C PHE A 27 -10.95 13.02 -6.91
N LEU A 28 -10.51 11.80 -6.60
CA LEU A 28 -10.56 10.71 -7.56
C LEU A 28 -12.02 10.43 -7.90
N MET A 29 -12.30 10.24 -9.19
CA MET A 29 -13.61 9.79 -9.61
C MET A 29 -13.92 8.45 -8.93
N PRO A 30 -15.18 8.22 -8.49
CA PRO A 30 -15.60 6.93 -7.99
C PRO A 30 -15.21 5.82 -8.97
N ILE A 31 -14.79 4.67 -8.43
CA ILE A 31 -14.48 3.50 -9.26
C ILE A 31 -15.80 3.07 -9.92
N SER A 32 -15.91 3.32 -11.22
CA SER A 32 -17.05 2.95 -12.06
C SER A 32 -16.73 1.73 -12.93
N GLY A 33 -17.74 1.02 -13.41
CA GLY A 33 -17.60 -0.15 -14.30
C GLY A 33 -17.64 -1.50 -13.58
N TYR A 34 -17.76 -1.49 -12.26
CA TYR A 34 -17.87 -2.69 -11.41
C TYR A 34 -19.27 -2.88 -10.83
N GLU A 35 -20.24 -2.01 -11.16
CA GLU A 35 -21.58 -1.99 -10.58
C GLU A 35 -22.39 -3.25 -10.90
N LYS A 36 -22.05 -3.93 -11.99
CA LYS A 36 -22.68 -5.17 -12.43
C LYS A 36 -21.83 -6.41 -12.14
N MET A 37 -20.65 -6.24 -11.53
CA MET A 37 -19.84 -7.40 -11.18
C MET A 37 -20.48 -8.15 -10.01
N PRO A 38 -20.46 -9.49 -10.04
CA PRO A 38 -20.95 -10.28 -8.94
C PRO A 38 -20.10 -9.99 -7.69
N ILE A 39 -20.77 -9.90 -6.54
CA ILE A 39 -20.08 -9.92 -5.26
C ILE A 39 -19.52 -11.33 -5.08
N VAL A 40 -18.21 -11.42 -4.92
CA VAL A 40 -17.47 -12.67 -4.76
C VAL A 40 -16.86 -12.74 -3.36
N SER A 41 -16.45 -13.93 -2.95
CA SER A 41 -15.66 -14.10 -1.72
C SER A 41 -14.27 -13.45 -1.84
N LEU A 42 -13.61 -13.23 -0.71
CA LEU A 42 -12.26 -12.68 -0.72
C LEU A 42 -11.30 -13.64 -1.44
N GLU A 43 -11.48 -14.94 -1.21
CA GLU A 43 -10.68 -16.02 -1.79
C GLU A 43 -10.74 -16.00 -3.33
N GLU A 44 -11.95 -15.85 -3.88
CA GLU A 44 -12.16 -15.73 -5.33
C GLU A 44 -11.59 -14.42 -5.90
N ALA A 45 -11.74 -13.30 -5.17
CA ALA A 45 -11.22 -12.01 -5.60
C ALA A 45 -9.69 -11.99 -5.72
N VAL A 46 -8.99 -12.74 -4.86
CA VAL A 46 -7.51 -12.75 -4.84
C VAL A 46 -6.88 -13.81 -5.75
N GLU A 47 -7.64 -14.80 -6.20
CA GLU A 47 -7.13 -15.89 -7.04
C GLU A 47 -6.41 -15.39 -8.32
N PRO A 48 -6.95 -14.42 -9.09
CA PRO A 48 -6.27 -13.90 -10.28
C PRO A 48 -4.94 -13.19 -9.96
N LEU A 49 -4.82 -12.64 -8.75
CA LEU A 49 -3.65 -11.87 -8.30
C LEU A 49 -2.43 -12.76 -8.01
N VAL A 50 -2.61 -14.08 -7.88
CA VAL A 50 -1.50 -15.01 -7.63
C VAL A 50 -0.45 -14.94 -8.74
N SER A 51 -0.90 -14.73 -9.99
CA SER A 51 -0.05 -14.65 -11.18
C SER A 51 0.98 -13.50 -11.13
N ILE A 52 0.66 -12.39 -10.45
CA ILE A 52 1.54 -11.21 -10.38
C ILE A 52 2.55 -11.28 -9.23
N LEU A 53 2.36 -12.20 -8.26
CA LEU A 53 3.21 -12.30 -7.06
C LEU A 53 4.71 -12.48 -7.37
N PRO A 54 5.15 -13.28 -8.36
CA PRO A 54 6.57 -13.41 -8.68
C PRO A 54 7.19 -12.08 -9.11
N THR A 55 6.47 -11.30 -9.93
CA THR A 55 6.91 -9.98 -10.41
C THR A 55 7.02 -8.98 -9.27
N VAL A 56 6.00 -8.94 -8.39
CA VAL A 56 6.01 -8.08 -7.20
C VAL A 56 7.20 -8.43 -6.28
N LYS A 57 7.47 -9.72 -6.05
CA LYS A 57 8.62 -10.18 -5.26
C LYS A 57 9.96 -9.76 -5.87
N SER A 58 10.09 -9.86 -7.19
CA SER A 58 11.27 -9.39 -7.94
C SER A 58 11.53 -7.90 -7.71
N TYR A 59 10.51 -7.07 -7.91
CA TYR A 59 10.63 -5.61 -7.77
C TYR A 59 10.92 -5.20 -6.33
N ALA A 60 10.24 -5.81 -5.36
CA ALA A 60 10.50 -5.56 -3.94
C ALA A 60 11.96 -5.90 -3.57
N ARG A 61 12.49 -7.01 -4.10
CA ARG A 61 13.89 -7.39 -3.87
C ARG A 61 14.88 -6.42 -4.52
N ALA A 62 14.59 -5.92 -5.72
CA ALA A 62 15.42 -4.93 -6.39
C ALA A 62 15.42 -3.58 -5.64
N ALA A 63 14.26 -3.13 -5.15
CA ALA A 63 14.13 -1.92 -4.36
C ALA A 63 14.95 -1.99 -3.07
N LYS A 64 14.88 -3.11 -2.34
CA LYS A 64 15.67 -3.33 -1.11
C LYS A 64 17.19 -3.35 -1.31
N LYS A 65 17.68 -3.62 -2.52
CA LYS A 65 19.12 -3.56 -2.84
C LYS A 65 19.61 -2.16 -3.20
N LYS A 66 18.69 -1.24 -3.54
CA LYS A 66 19.00 0.14 -3.91
C LYS A 66 18.91 1.11 -2.72
N MET A 67 18.34 0.67 -1.59
CA MET A 67 18.41 1.35 -0.30
C MET A 67 19.60 0.82 0.48
#